data_AF-A0A7X7VAY8-F1
#
_entry.id   AF-A0A7X7VAY8-F1
#
_cell.length_a   1.000
_cell.length_b   1.000
_cell.length_c   1.000
_cell.angle_alpha   90.00
_cell.angle_beta   90.00
_cell.angle_gamma   90.00
#
_symmetry.space_group_name_H-M   'P 1'
#
loop_
_entity.id
_entity.type
_entity.pdbx_description
1 polymer ?
#
loop_
_entity_poly.entity_id
_entity_poly.type
_entity_poly.pdbx_seq_one_letter_code
_entity_poly.pdbx_strand_id
1 'polypeptide(L)'
;MRCGKARKEISRSVDGELSPRRFERLERHLARCPECRELREDMKRIAARTAALETPEPSDRVWENIRARLAERAERPVAVGARLDRRPLFGMGLPAVRYAGVTALAVVLVAAGIVGGRRLGRDEASAAARGGEAYTLAKLDEAEAHYEQAVRVLGEAFAAQKGVLAPEVAEFFDRNLSVVDATIRACRAAVTAEPDDLEARNYLLAAYTRKITLLDAALDLRRGDGDAAPGRPII
;
A
#
# COMPACT_ATOMS: atom_id res chain seq x y z
N MET A 1 -8.47 13.77 20.86
CA MET A 1 -7.90 12.94 19.77
C MET A 1 -6.50 13.45 19.45
N ARG A 2 -5.57 12.59 19.03
CA ARG A 2 -4.22 12.98 18.58
C ARG A 2 -4.24 13.40 17.11
N CYS A 3 -3.40 14.36 16.72
CA CYS A 3 -3.35 14.90 15.35
C CYS A 3 -3.14 13.81 14.29
N GLY A 4 -2.24 12.85 14.51
CA GLY A 4 -2.04 11.75 13.56
C GLY A 4 -3.29 10.90 13.27
N LYS A 5 -4.19 10.74 14.25
CA LYS A 5 -5.49 10.08 14.03
C LYS A 5 -6.47 11.02 13.33
N ALA A 6 -6.47 12.31 13.70
CA ALA A 6 -7.30 13.32 13.05
C ALA A 6 -7.00 13.42 11.55
N ARG A 7 -5.72 13.46 11.15
CA ARG A 7 -5.30 13.50 9.73
C ARG A 7 -5.86 12.33 8.92
N LYS A 8 -5.86 11.11 9.48
CA LYS A 8 -6.46 9.93 8.85
C LYS A 8 -8.00 10.01 8.76
N GLU A 9 -8.64 10.55 9.80
CA GLU A 9 -10.09 10.74 9.80
C GLU A 9 -10.52 11.90 8.88
N ILE A 10 -9.67 12.91 8.64
CA ILE A 10 -9.91 14.00 7.69
C ILE A 10 -10.08 13.46 6.27
N SER A 11 -9.13 12.64 5.77
CA SER A 11 -9.24 12.02 4.44
C SER A 11 -10.56 11.25 4.30
N ARG A 12 -10.84 10.32 5.20
CA ARG A 12 -12.08 9.54 5.20
C ARG A 12 -13.35 10.39 5.31
N SER A 13 -13.26 11.57 5.94
CA SER A 13 -14.39 12.50 6.04
C SER A 13 -14.66 13.24 4.72
N VAL A 14 -13.61 13.54 3.94
CA VAL A 14 -13.75 14.11 2.60
C VAL A 14 -14.38 13.09 1.65
N ASP A 15 -14.05 11.81 1.82
CA ASP A 15 -14.59 10.69 1.03
C ASP A 15 -16.00 10.24 1.49
N GLY A 16 -16.55 10.83 2.56
CA GLY A 16 -17.88 10.47 3.08
C GLY A 16 -17.96 9.13 3.83
N GLU A 17 -16.82 8.50 4.14
CA GLU A 17 -16.75 7.16 4.77
C GLU A 17 -16.80 7.17 6.31
N LEU A 18 -16.93 8.35 6.91
CA LEU A 18 -16.84 8.51 8.36
C LEU A 18 -18.21 8.29 9.02
N SER A 19 -18.28 7.45 10.06
CA SER A 19 -19.53 7.30 10.82
C SER A 19 -19.84 8.56 11.65
N PRO A 20 -21.12 8.86 11.95
CA PRO A 20 -21.51 10.09 12.65
C PRO A 20 -20.76 10.32 13.97
N ARG A 21 -20.61 9.27 14.79
CA ARG A 21 -19.86 9.33 16.05
C ARG A 21 -18.38 9.66 15.87
N ARG A 22 -17.76 9.22 14.77
CA ARG A 22 -16.37 9.54 14.44
C ARG A 22 -16.25 10.97 13.93
N PHE A 23 -17.23 11.41 13.14
CA PHE A 23 -17.29 12.77 12.62
C PHE A 23 -17.38 13.81 13.74
N GLU A 24 -18.28 13.61 14.70
CA GLU A 24 -18.37 14.51 15.87
C GLU A 24 -17.06 14.57 16.68
N ARG A 25 -16.34 13.45 16.80
CA ARG A 25 -15.04 13.41 17.49
C ARG A 25 -13.96 14.17 16.72
N LEU A 26 -14.01 14.11 15.39
CA LEU A 26 -13.14 14.86 14.51
C LEU A 26 -13.43 16.36 14.60
N GLU A 27 -14.70 16.78 14.50
CA GLU A 27 -15.08 18.19 14.62
C GLU A 27 -14.68 18.80 15.96
N ARG A 28 -14.81 18.06 17.07
CA ARG A 28 -14.31 18.52 18.38
C ARG A 28 -12.80 18.75 18.41
N HIS A 29 -12.03 17.97 17.66
CA HIS A 29 -10.59 18.17 17.54
C HIS A 29 -10.25 19.36 16.64
N LEU A 30 -10.95 19.48 15.51
CA LEU A 30 -10.80 20.59 14.58
C LEU A 30 -11.14 21.93 15.23
N ALA A 31 -12.09 21.99 16.16
CA ALA A 31 -12.36 23.20 16.94
C ALA A 31 -11.13 23.71 17.72
N ARG A 32 -10.19 22.81 18.09
CA ARG A 32 -9.06 23.12 18.99
C ARG A 32 -7.69 23.11 18.31
N CYS A 33 -7.57 22.58 17.09
CA CYS A 33 -6.29 22.44 16.38
C CYS A 33 -6.31 23.18 15.04
N PRO A 34 -5.61 24.33 14.90
CA PRO A 34 -5.56 25.09 13.65
C PRO A 34 -4.91 24.32 12.50
N GLU A 35 -3.80 23.63 12.74
CA GLU A 35 -3.09 22.84 11.71
C GLU A 35 -4.00 21.78 11.06
N CYS A 36 -4.80 21.09 11.87
CA CYS A 36 -5.73 20.08 11.34
C CYS A 36 -6.91 20.71 10.60
N ARG A 37 -7.29 21.95 10.91
CA ARG A 37 -8.30 22.68 10.13
C ARG A 37 -7.75 23.06 8.77
N GLU A 38 -6.55 23.64 8.72
CA GLU A 38 -5.89 24.00 7.46
C GLU A 38 -5.76 22.79 6.54
N LEU A 39 -5.29 21.65 7.07
CA LEU A 39 -5.22 20.41 6.31
C LEU A 39 -6.58 19.98 5.74
N ARG A 40 -7.66 20.09 6.51
CA ARG A 40 -9.01 19.73 6.05
C ARG A 40 -9.46 20.63 4.90
N GLU A 41 -9.24 21.94 5.03
CA GLU A 41 -9.62 22.89 3.99
C GLU A 41 -8.78 22.71 2.72
N ASP A 42 -7.50 22.37 2.85
CA ASP A 42 -6.66 22.04 1.69
C ASP A 42 -7.10 20.76 0.99
N MET A 43 -7.43 19.70 1.73
CA MET A 43 -7.98 18.48 1.12
C MET A 43 -9.31 18.74 0.41
N LYS A 44 -10.21 19.54 1.00
CA LYS A 44 -11.47 19.94 0.35
C LYS A 44 -11.23 20.76 -0.91
N ARG A 45 -10.26 21.66 -0.90
CA ARG A 45 -9.88 22.49 -2.05
C ARG A 45 -9.38 21.62 -3.21
N ILE A 46 -8.55 20.62 -2.91
CA ILE A 46 -8.08 19.65 -3.91
C ILE A 46 -9.27 18.87 -4.47
N ALA A 47 -10.10 18.28 -3.60
CA ALA A 47 -11.27 17.50 -4.03
C ALA A 47 -12.21 18.31 -4.93
N ALA A 48 -12.49 19.58 -4.59
CA ALA A 48 -13.32 20.46 -5.39
C ALA A 48 -12.71 20.78 -6.76
N ARG A 49 -11.40 21.00 -6.85
CA ARG A 49 -10.70 21.26 -8.12
C ARG A 49 -10.69 20.02 -9.01
N THR A 50 -10.50 18.83 -8.42
CA THR A 50 -10.52 17.57 -9.15
C THR A 50 -11.91 17.23 -9.66
N ALA A 51 -12.98 17.56 -8.92
CA ALA A 51 -14.35 17.33 -9.36
C ALA A 51 -14.75 18.17 -10.60
N ALA A 52 -14.04 19.26 -10.88
CA ALA A 52 -14.26 20.08 -12.08
C ALA A 52 -13.54 19.53 -13.33
N LEU A 53 -12.74 18.48 -13.19
CA LEU A 53 -12.06 17.83 -14.31
C LEU A 53 -13.06 16.98 -15.10
N GLU A 54 -12.86 16.93 -16.41
CA GLU A 54 -13.63 16.05 -17.28
C GLU A 54 -13.35 14.59 -16.90
N THR A 55 -14.41 13.86 -16.55
CA THR A 55 -14.28 12.45 -16.15
C THR A 55 -14.45 11.59 -17.41
N PRO A 56 -13.43 10.84 -17.84
CA PRO A 56 -13.57 9.96 -18.99
C PRO A 56 -14.60 8.86 -18.66
N GLU A 57 -15.64 8.75 -19.50
CA GLU A 57 -16.62 7.70 -19.34
C GLU A 57 -15.99 6.35 -19.73
N PRO A 58 -16.08 5.31 -18.87
CA PRO A 58 -15.63 3.98 -19.23
C PRO A 58 -16.39 3.47 -20.46
N SER A 59 -15.72 2.69 -21.32
CA SER A 59 -16.39 2.12 -22.49
C SER A 59 -17.55 1.19 -22.10
N ASP A 60 -18.54 1.06 -22.98
CA ASP A 60 -19.73 0.22 -22.76
C ASP A 60 -19.38 -1.21 -22.35
N ARG A 61 -18.32 -1.77 -22.94
CA ARG A 61 -17.82 -3.12 -22.61
C ARG A 61 -17.40 -3.24 -21.14
N VAL A 62 -16.81 -2.20 -20.55
CA VAL A 62 -16.45 -2.21 -19.11
C VAL A 62 -17.71 -2.25 -18.27
N TRP A 63 -18.73 -1.46 -18.63
CA TRP A 63 -20.01 -1.45 -17.92
C TRP A 63 -20.78 -2.76 -18.03
N GLU A 64 -20.78 -3.39 -19.21
CA GLU A 64 -21.37 -4.71 -19.42
C GLU A 64 -20.72 -5.77 -18.52
N ASN A 65 -19.38 -5.78 -18.47
CA ASN A 65 -18.65 -6.71 -17.60
C ASN A 65 -18.95 -6.50 -16.12
N ILE A 66 -19.08 -5.24 -15.67
CA ILE A 66 -19.45 -4.92 -14.29
C ILE A 66 -20.87 -5.41 -13.99
N ARG A 67 -21.84 -5.13 -14.87
CA ARG A 67 -23.22 -5.61 -14.71
C ARG A 67 -23.30 -7.13 -14.65
N ALA A 68 -22.60 -7.83 -15.53
CA ALA A 68 -22.55 -9.29 -15.54
C ALA A 68 -22.00 -9.86 -14.22
N ARG A 69 -20.91 -9.29 -13.69
CA ARG A 69 -20.32 -9.72 -12.41
C ARG A 69 -21.20 -9.41 -11.20
N LEU A 70 -21.94 -8.30 -11.23
CA LEU A 70 -22.88 -7.96 -10.17
C LEU A 70 -24.10 -8.89 -10.18
N ALA A 71 -24.62 -9.24 -11.37
CA ALA A 71 -25.69 -10.22 -11.53
C ALA A 71 -25.27 -11.59 -10.99
N GLU A 72 -24.09 -12.08 -11.38
CA GLU A 72 -23.54 -13.35 -10.87
C GLU A 72 -23.40 -13.36 -9.35
N ARG A 73 -22.98 -12.23 -8.75
CA ARG A 73 -22.83 -12.10 -7.30
C ARG A 73 -24.17 -11.98 -6.57
N ALA A 74 -25.19 -11.39 -7.19
CA ALA A 74 -26.55 -11.32 -6.65
C ALA A 74 -27.25 -12.69 -6.70
N GLU A 75 -26.95 -13.50 -7.72
CA GLU A 75 -27.48 -14.85 -7.89
C GLU A 75 -26.81 -15.89 -7.00
N ARG A 76 -25.63 -15.59 -6.43
CA ARG A 76 -25.01 -16.39 -5.38
C ARG A 76 -25.62 -16.00 -4.03
N PRO A 77 -26.54 -16.79 -3.44
CA PRO A 77 -27.01 -16.50 -2.10
C PRO A 77 -25.82 -16.59 -1.14
N VAL A 78 -25.42 -15.45 -0.59
CA VAL A 78 -24.64 -15.45 0.65
C VAL A 78 -25.57 -16.05 1.68
N ALA A 79 -25.29 -17.27 2.13
CA ALA A 79 -26.01 -17.94 3.21
C ALA A 79 -25.76 -17.19 4.53
N VAL A 80 -26.33 -15.99 4.67
CA VAL A 80 -26.39 -15.24 5.90
C VAL A 80 -27.57 -15.78 6.69
N GLY A 81 -27.27 -16.62 7.67
CA GLY A 81 -28.23 -17.08 8.68
C GLY A 81 -29.01 -18.30 8.24
N ALA A 82 -28.67 -19.44 8.84
CA ALA A 82 -29.57 -20.57 8.92
C ALA A 82 -30.94 -20.09 9.41
N ARG A 83 -31.99 -20.30 8.61
CA ARG A 83 -33.37 -20.13 9.06
C ARG A 83 -33.59 -21.10 10.22
N LEU A 84 -33.59 -20.58 11.45
CA LEU A 84 -34.15 -21.30 12.58
C LEU A 84 -35.66 -21.33 12.36
N ASP A 85 -36.14 -22.50 11.94
CA ASP A 85 -37.55 -22.86 11.86
C ASP A 85 -38.19 -22.62 13.23
N ARG A 86 -38.90 -21.49 13.36
CA ARG A 86 -39.67 -21.13 14.56
C ARG A 86 -40.95 -21.95 14.56
N ARG A 87 -40.86 -23.21 14.99
CA ARG A 87 -42.03 -23.95 15.46
C ARG A 87 -42.42 -23.43 16.85
N PRO A 88 -43.69 -23.02 17.08
CA PRO A 88 -44.11 -22.50 18.36
C PRO A 88 -44.18 -23.65 19.38
N LEU A 89 -43.27 -23.62 20.35
CA LEU A 89 -43.20 -24.50 21.51
C LEU A 89 -44.17 -24.00 22.61
N PHE A 90 -45.47 -23.98 22.31
CA PHE A 90 -46.51 -23.81 23.33
C PHE A 90 -47.55 -24.93 23.20
N GLY A 91 -47.12 -26.14 23.57
CA GLY A 91 -47.97 -27.25 23.95
C GLY A 91 -47.72 -27.54 25.42
N MET A 92 -48.72 -27.26 26.25
CA MET A 92 -48.72 -27.46 27.69
C MET A 92 -48.69 -28.97 27.98
N GLY A 93 -47.60 -29.48 28.58
CA GLY A 93 -47.54 -30.87 29.09
C GLY A 93 -46.15 -31.48 29.35
N LEU A 94 -45.56 -31.19 30.53
CA LEU A 94 -44.64 -32.01 31.40
C LEU A 94 -43.35 -32.65 30.79
N PRO A 95 -42.32 -33.13 31.55
CA PRO A 95 -41.85 -32.89 32.94
C PRO A 95 -40.35 -32.47 33.01
N ALA A 96 -40.01 -31.52 33.88
CA ALA A 96 -38.76 -30.74 33.82
C ALA A 96 -37.50 -31.34 34.51
N VAL A 97 -37.36 -32.65 34.75
CA VAL A 97 -36.29 -33.13 35.67
C VAL A 97 -35.42 -34.31 35.17
N ARG A 98 -35.43 -34.68 33.88
CA ARG A 98 -34.58 -35.80 33.38
C ARG A 98 -33.49 -35.43 32.37
N TYR A 99 -33.38 -34.15 31.97
CA TYR A 99 -32.43 -33.73 30.92
C TYR A 99 -31.34 -32.73 31.36
N ALA A 100 -31.22 -32.44 32.66
CA ALA A 100 -30.22 -31.48 33.17
C ALA A 100 -28.76 -31.88 32.85
N GLY A 101 -28.46 -33.18 32.74
CA GLY A 101 -27.13 -33.66 32.34
C GLY A 101 -26.82 -33.52 30.83
N VAL A 102 -27.84 -33.62 29.98
CA VAL A 102 -27.69 -33.60 28.51
C VAL A 102 -27.54 -32.16 28.00
N THR A 103 -28.20 -31.19 28.64
CA THR A 103 -28.07 -29.76 28.29
C THR A 103 -26.69 -29.19 28.61
N ALA A 104 -26.07 -29.61 29.71
CA ALA A 104 -24.73 -29.15 30.07
C ALA A 104 -23.66 -29.62 29.06
N LEU A 105 -23.75 -30.86 28.60
CA LEU A 105 -22.84 -31.42 27.60
C LEU A 105 -22.98 -30.71 26.25
N ALA A 106 -24.20 -30.39 25.82
CA ALA A 106 -24.46 -29.67 24.58
C ALA A 106 -23.85 -28.26 24.59
N VAL A 107 -23.93 -27.54 25.72
CA VAL A 107 -23.33 -26.21 25.86
C VAL A 107 -21.80 -26.29 25.81
N VAL A 108 -21.18 -27.29 26.44
CA VAL A 108 -19.71 -27.48 26.40
C VAL A 108 -19.22 -27.80 24.99
N LEU A 109 -19.93 -28.66 24.24
CA LEU A 109 -19.57 -28.99 22.86
C LEU A 109 -19.72 -27.78 21.92
N VAL A 110 -20.77 -26.98 22.10
CA VAL A 110 -20.95 -25.73 21.35
C VAL A 110 -19.87 -24.71 21.71
N ALA A 111 -19.54 -24.55 22.99
CA ALA A 111 -18.48 -23.65 23.43
C ALA A 111 -17.10 -24.12 22.92
N ALA A 112 -16.82 -25.43 22.94
CA ALA A 112 -15.60 -26.02 22.39
C ALA A 112 -15.53 -25.86 20.87
N GLY A 113 -16.65 -26.01 20.15
CA GLY A 113 -16.75 -25.74 18.72
C GLY A 113 -16.54 -24.26 18.38
N ILE A 114 -17.11 -23.33 19.16
CA ILE A 114 -16.91 -21.89 18.98
C ILE A 114 -15.45 -21.52 19.28
N VAL A 115 -14.87 -22.02 20.37
CA VAL A 115 -13.47 -21.73 20.73
C VAL A 115 -12.51 -22.37 19.72
N GLY A 116 -12.75 -23.61 19.32
CA GLY A 116 -11.98 -24.31 18.28
C GLY A 116 -12.07 -23.60 16.93
N GLY A 117 -13.27 -23.24 16.49
CA GLY A 117 -13.48 -22.48 15.26
C GLY A 117 -12.85 -21.08 15.29
N ARG A 118 -12.90 -20.38 16.44
CA ARG A 118 -12.23 -19.09 16.59
C ARG A 118 -10.70 -19.20 16.65
N ARG A 119 -10.14 -20.32 17.13
CA ARG A 119 -8.70 -20.57 17.09
C ARG A 119 -8.24 -20.92 15.68
N LEU A 120 -8.92 -21.86 15.00
CA LEU A 120 -8.64 -22.19 13.59
C LEU A 120 -8.73 -20.96 12.69
N GLY A 121 -9.80 -20.16 12.81
CA GLY A 121 -9.93 -18.94 11.99
C GLY A 121 -8.88 -17.87 12.30
N ARG A 122 -8.32 -17.83 13.51
CA ARG A 122 -7.20 -16.94 13.85
C ARG A 122 -5.89 -17.45 13.25
N ASP A 123 -5.68 -18.75 13.23
CA ASP A 123 -4.50 -19.38 12.63
C ASP A 123 -4.50 -19.23 11.10
N GLU A 124 -5.65 -19.40 10.44
CA GLU A 124 -5.83 -19.13 9.01
C GLU A 124 -5.59 -17.65 8.67
N ALA A 125 -6.14 -16.71 9.46
CA ALA A 125 -5.90 -15.29 9.26
C ALA A 125 -4.42 -14.91 9.44
N SER A 126 -3.73 -15.54 10.40
CA SER A 126 -2.30 -15.33 10.61
C SER A 126 -1.45 -15.97 9.49
N ALA A 127 -1.85 -17.12 8.97
CA ALA A 127 -1.20 -17.75 7.82
C ALA A 127 -1.38 -16.92 6.54
N ALA A 128 -2.57 -16.35 6.32
CA ALA A 128 -2.82 -15.44 5.21
C ALA A 128 -2.00 -14.14 5.32
N ALA A 129 -1.88 -13.58 6.52
CA ALA A 129 -1.03 -12.41 6.76
C ALA A 129 0.46 -12.69 6.49
N ARG A 130 0.99 -13.81 6.99
CA ARG A 130 2.36 -14.26 6.70
C ARG A 130 2.59 -14.55 5.21
N GLY A 131 1.60 -15.11 4.53
CA GLY A 131 1.64 -15.30 3.08
C GLY A 131 1.69 -13.97 2.31
N GLY A 132 0.94 -12.97 2.77
CA GLY A 132 1.01 -11.61 2.23
C GLY A 132 2.37 -10.95 2.43
N GLU A 133 2.97 -11.10 3.61
CA GLU A 133 4.29 -10.55 3.93
C GLU A 133 5.40 -11.22 3.10
N ALA A 134 5.41 -12.55 3.01
CA ALA A 134 6.33 -13.29 2.15
C ALA A 134 6.20 -12.89 0.67
N TYR A 135 4.97 -12.65 0.20
CA TYR A 135 4.72 -12.13 -1.14
C TYR A 135 5.30 -10.73 -1.34
N THR A 136 5.14 -9.83 -0.36
CA THR A 136 5.73 -8.48 -0.44
C THR A 136 7.25 -8.52 -0.46
N LEU A 137 7.89 -9.35 0.37
CA LEU A 137 9.35 -9.51 0.39
C LEU A 137 9.86 -10.03 -0.96
N ALA A 138 9.21 -11.06 -1.52
CA ALA A 138 9.56 -11.59 -2.83
C ALA A 138 9.45 -10.53 -3.96
N LYS A 139 8.47 -9.62 -3.86
CA LYS A 139 8.33 -8.51 -4.82
C LYS A 139 9.41 -7.44 -4.66
N LEU A 140 9.89 -7.21 -3.43
CA LEU A 140 11.01 -6.32 -3.19
C LEU A 140 12.33 -6.92 -3.72
N ASP A 141 12.53 -8.24 -3.57
CA ASP A 141 13.68 -8.95 -4.15
C ASP A 141 13.70 -8.86 -5.69
N GLU A 142 12.54 -9.06 -6.32
CA GLU A 142 12.39 -8.90 -7.78
C GLU A 142 12.72 -7.46 -8.22
N ALA A 143 12.21 -6.46 -7.50
CA ALA A 143 12.50 -5.06 -7.78
C ALA A 143 14.00 -4.75 -7.65
N GLU A 144 14.65 -5.24 -6.59
CA GLU A 144 16.09 -5.07 -6.38
C GLU A 144 16.91 -5.58 -7.57
N ALA A 145 16.62 -6.77 -8.09
CA ALA A 145 17.32 -7.31 -9.25
C ALA A 145 17.24 -6.39 -10.49
N HIS A 146 16.07 -5.77 -10.71
CA HIS A 146 15.90 -4.80 -11.79
C HIS A 146 16.70 -3.51 -11.57
N TYR A 147 16.75 -3.01 -10.34
CA TYR A 147 17.56 -1.84 -10.01
C TYR A 147 19.05 -2.10 -10.18
N GLU A 148 19.54 -3.27 -9.76
CA GLU A 148 20.93 -3.66 -9.95
C GLU A 148 21.32 -3.71 -11.43
N GLN A 149 20.45 -4.28 -12.26
CA GLN A 149 20.65 -4.29 -13.70
C GLN A 149 20.70 -2.88 -14.29
N ALA A 150 19.79 -1.99 -13.89
CA ALA A 150 19.77 -0.60 -14.35
C ALA A 150 21.04 0.16 -13.92
N VAL A 151 21.45 0.01 -12.66
CA VAL A 151 22.70 0.62 -12.15
C VAL A 151 23.91 0.12 -12.91
N ARG A 152 23.97 -1.18 -13.25
CA ARG A 152 25.08 -1.74 -14.04
C ARG A 152 25.13 -1.11 -15.44
N VAL A 153 24.02 -1.12 -16.16
CA VAL A 153 23.95 -0.60 -17.54
C VAL A 153 24.28 0.89 -17.59
N LEU A 154 23.70 1.69 -16.70
CA LEU A 154 23.97 3.13 -16.64
C LEU A 154 25.40 3.43 -16.18
N GLY A 155 25.94 2.62 -15.26
CA GLY A 155 27.32 2.73 -14.80
C GLY A 155 28.33 2.46 -15.93
N GLU A 156 28.09 1.43 -16.73
CA GLU A 156 28.90 1.13 -17.92
C GLU A 156 28.82 2.26 -18.97
N ALA A 157 27.62 2.78 -19.23
CA ALA A 157 27.42 3.90 -20.13
C ALA A 157 28.15 5.17 -19.66
N PHE A 158 28.09 5.47 -18.36
CA PHE A 158 28.80 6.59 -17.76
C PHE A 158 30.32 6.38 -17.84
N ALA A 159 30.83 5.20 -17.49
CA ALA A 159 32.27 4.90 -17.54
C ALA A 159 32.85 5.04 -18.96
N ALA A 160 32.12 4.59 -19.99
CA ALA A 160 32.53 4.74 -21.38
C ALA A 160 32.60 6.20 -21.85
N GLN A 161 31.77 7.07 -21.27
CA GLN A 161 31.66 8.48 -21.66
C GLN A 161 32.45 9.43 -20.77
N LYS A 162 32.89 8.96 -19.59
CA LYS A 162 33.58 9.75 -18.56
C LYS A 162 34.83 10.47 -19.08
N GLY A 163 35.58 9.85 -19.99
CA GLY A 163 36.81 10.43 -20.55
C GLY A 163 36.58 11.65 -21.46
N VAL A 164 35.33 11.94 -21.83
CA VAL A 164 34.95 13.08 -22.68
C VAL A 164 34.48 14.28 -21.83
N LEU A 165 34.11 14.07 -20.57
CA LEU A 165 33.70 15.15 -19.66
C LEU A 165 34.92 15.97 -19.20
N ALA A 166 34.68 17.26 -18.92
CA ALA A 166 35.67 18.10 -18.26
C ALA A 166 36.10 17.46 -16.92
N PRO A 167 37.39 17.43 -16.60
CA PRO A 167 37.92 16.69 -15.47
C PRO A 167 37.31 17.13 -14.13
N GLU A 168 36.99 18.41 -13.97
CA GLU A 168 36.36 18.96 -12.77
C GLU A 168 34.93 18.43 -12.57
N VAL A 169 34.17 18.27 -13.66
CA VAL A 169 32.80 17.75 -13.63
C VAL A 169 32.82 16.24 -13.36
N ALA A 170 33.71 15.51 -14.02
CA ALA A 170 33.87 14.07 -13.80
C ALA A 170 34.25 13.75 -12.35
N GLU A 171 35.16 14.52 -11.74
CA GLU A 171 35.55 14.35 -10.34
C GLU A 171 34.40 14.65 -9.37
N PHE A 172 33.56 15.65 -9.66
CA PHE A 172 32.38 15.94 -8.86
C PHE A 172 31.39 14.77 -8.85
N PHE A 173 31.12 14.16 -10.00
CA PHE A 173 30.24 12.99 -10.08
C PHE A 173 30.86 11.78 -9.38
N ASP A 174 32.16 11.53 -9.53
CA ASP A 174 32.85 10.45 -8.82
C ASP A 174 32.71 10.55 -7.30
N ARG A 175 32.93 11.76 -6.75
CA ARG A 175 32.78 11.98 -5.31
C ARG A 175 31.35 11.69 -4.86
N ASN A 176 30.35 12.20 -5.57
CA ASN A 176 28.94 11.95 -5.22
C ASN A 176 28.55 10.47 -5.38
N LEU A 177 29.00 9.80 -6.44
CA LEU A 177 28.75 8.38 -6.65
C LEU A 177 29.38 7.54 -5.54
N SER A 178 30.58 7.88 -5.07
CA SER A 178 31.24 7.17 -3.97
C SER A 178 30.43 7.18 -2.67
N VAL A 179 29.74 8.30 -2.38
CA VAL A 179 28.88 8.45 -1.20
C VAL A 179 27.62 7.61 -1.33
N VAL A 180 26.99 7.62 -2.51
CA VAL A 180 25.81 6.79 -2.79
C VAL A 180 26.18 5.30 -2.73
N ASP A 181 27.35 4.92 -3.25
CA ASP A 181 27.85 3.54 -3.21
C ASP A 181 28.17 3.06 -1.80
N ALA A 182 28.71 3.93 -0.95
CA ALA A 182 28.86 3.63 0.48
C ALA A 182 27.49 3.40 1.15
N THR A 183 26.49 4.19 0.79
CA THR A 183 25.12 4.06 1.32
C THR A 183 24.47 2.75 0.88
N ILE A 184 24.56 2.39 -0.40
CA ILE A 184 24.05 1.12 -0.93
C ILE A 184 24.71 -0.06 -0.20
N ARG A 185 26.03 -0.03 0.01
CA ARG A 185 26.74 -1.08 0.77
C ARG A 185 26.24 -1.21 2.20
N ALA A 186 26.01 -0.09 2.89
CA ALA A 186 25.47 -0.10 4.26
C ALA A 186 24.05 -0.67 4.29
N CYS A 187 23.18 -0.26 3.36
CA CYS A 187 21.81 -0.78 3.26
C CYS A 187 21.79 -2.28 2.93
N ARG A 188 22.63 -2.76 2.01
CA ARG A 188 22.76 -4.20 1.71
C ARG A 188 23.21 -4.99 2.94
N ALA A 189 24.15 -4.46 3.71
CA ALA A 189 24.58 -5.12 4.95
C ALA A 189 23.44 -5.22 5.97
N ALA A 190 22.61 -4.17 6.10
CA ALA A 190 21.42 -4.19 6.95
C ALA A 190 20.38 -5.22 6.48
N VAL A 191 20.05 -5.25 5.18
CA VAL A 191 19.13 -6.25 4.60
C VAL A 191 19.66 -7.68 4.74
N THR A 192 20.98 -7.87 4.66
CA THR A 192 21.60 -9.19 4.85
C THR A 192 21.51 -9.63 6.32
N ALA A 193 21.65 -8.70 7.27
CA ALA A 193 21.54 -8.99 8.69
C ALA A 193 20.10 -9.30 9.10
N GLU A 194 19.13 -8.58 8.54
CA GLU A 194 17.70 -8.71 8.84
C GLU A 194 16.88 -8.80 7.54
N PRO A 195 16.77 -9.98 6.91
CA PRO A 195 16.13 -10.15 5.60
C PRO A 195 14.64 -9.84 5.57
N ASP A 196 13.96 -9.90 6.72
CA ASP A 196 12.53 -9.64 6.85
C ASP A 196 12.25 -8.16 7.21
N ASP A 197 13.28 -7.33 7.40
CA ASP A 197 13.09 -5.90 7.67
C ASP A 197 12.69 -5.13 6.39
N LEU A 198 11.39 -4.86 6.27
CA LEU A 198 10.81 -4.08 5.20
C LEU A 198 11.37 -2.65 5.14
N GLU A 199 11.75 -2.06 6.27
CA GLU A 199 12.26 -0.69 6.30
C GLU A 199 13.67 -0.62 5.70
N ALA A 200 14.59 -1.53 6.09
CA ALA A 200 15.91 -1.65 5.47
C ALA A 200 15.84 -1.86 3.95
N ARG A 201 14.91 -2.71 3.48
CA ARG A 201 14.68 -2.95 2.04
C ARG A 201 14.20 -1.70 1.31
N ASN A 202 13.27 -0.95 1.89
CA ASN A 202 12.81 0.31 1.30
C ASN A 202 13.93 1.35 1.20
N TYR A 203 14.80 1.47 2.22
CA TYR A 203 15.97 2.35 2.14
C TYR A 203 16.94 1.91 1.04
N LEU A 204 17.15 0.60 0.86
CA LEU A 204 18.00 0.07 -0.21
C LEU A 204 17.48 0.44 -1.61
N LEU A 205 16.17 0.27 -1.86
CA LEU A 205 15.54 0.68 -3.14
C LEU A 205 15.65 2.19 -3.38
N ALA A 206 15.50 3.00 -2.33
CA ALA A 206 15.68 4.45 -2.43
C ALA A 206 17.13 4.83 -2.77
N ALA A 207 18.11 4.11 -2.19
CA ALA A 207 19.52 4.31 -2.50
C ALA A 207 19.85 3.97 -3.97
N TYR A 208 19.31 2.86 -4.50
CA TYR A 208 19.45 2.54 -5.93
C TYR A 208 18.83 3.60 -6.83
N THR A 209 17.60 4.04 -6.52
CA THR A 209 16.92 5.08 -7.30
C THR A 209 17.78 6.35 -7.37
N ARG A 210 18.37 6.76 -6.24
CA ARG A 210 19.25 7.93 -6.21
C ARG A 210 20.51 7.77 -7.05
N LYS A 211 21.09 6.57 -7.08
CA LYS A 211 22.25 6.26 -7.95
C LYS A 211 21.89 6.37 -9.42
N ILE A 212 20.75 5.80 -9.81
CA ILE A 212 20.23 5.87 -11.18
C ILE A 212 20.03 7.32 -11.61
N THR A 213 19.35 8.13 -10.79
CA THR A 213 19.13 9.55 -11.09
C THR A 213 20.44 10.31 -11.26
N LEU A 214 21.46 10.02 -10.45
CA LEU A 214 22.76 10.67 -10.55
C LEU A 214 23.51 10.28 -11.84
N LEU A 215 23.46 9.00 -12.22
CA LEU A 215 24.06 8.51 -13.46
C LEU A 215 23.34 9.07 -14.69
N ASP A 216 22.01 9.13 -14.66
CA ASP A 216 21.21 9.68 -15.76
C ASP A 216 21.47 11.18 -15.95
N ALA A 217 21.50 11.94 -14.86
CA ALA A 217 21.86 13.36 -14.90
C ALA A 217 23.26 13.61 -15.49
N ALA A 218 24.23 12.74 -15.17
CA ALA A 218 25.57 12.83 -15.72
C ALA A 218 25.60 12.54 -17.24
N LEU A 219 24.80 11.58 -17.70
CA LEU A 219 24.67 11.24 -19.12
C LEU A 219 23.91 12.32 -19.92
N ASP A 220 22.92 12.97 -19.31
CA ASP A 220 22.12 14.03 -19.91
C ASP A 220 22.89 15.35 -20.08
N LEU A 221 23.74 15.72 -19.12
CA LEU A 221 24.65 16.86 -19.26
C LEU A 221 25.47 16.75 -20.56
N ARG A 222 25.97 15.55 -20.86
CA ARG A 222 26.69 15.29 -22.11
C ARG A 222 25.79 15.27 -23.36
N ARG A 223 24.53 14.87 -23.27
CA ARG A 223 23.57 15.00 -24.39
C ARG A 223 23.39 16.47 -24.76
N GLY A 224 23.20 17.32 -23.76
CA GLY A 224 23.02 18.77 -23.94
C GLY A 224 24.26 19.45 -24.53
N ASP A 225 25.47 19.08 -24.09
CA ASP A 225 26.71 19.65 -24.63
C ASP A 225 27.00 19.20 -26.08
N GLY A 226 26.53 18.01 -26.47
CA GLY A 226 26.69 17.49 -27.83
C GLY A 226 25.81 18.18 -28.89
N ASP A 227 24.64 18.69 -28.51
CA ASP A 227 23.72 19.41 -29.40
C ASP A 227 24.07 20.91 -29.55
N ALA A 228 25.05 21.42 -28.78
CA ALA A 228 25.37 22.85 -28.68
C ALA A 228 26.65 23.30 -29.43
N ALA A 229 27.20 22.53 -30.38
CA ALA A 229 28.38 22.93 -31.17
C ALA A 229 28.04 23.40 -32.62
N PRO A 230 28.77 24.40 -33.18
CA PRO A 230 28.20 25.36 -34.12
C PRO A 230 28.52 25.09 -35.59
N GLY A 231 27.65 25.58 -36.48
CA GLY A 231 28.00 25.89 -37.86
C GLY A 231 27.23 25.12 -38.93
N ARG A 232 26.09 25.69 -39.37
CA ARG A 232 25.69 25.59 -40.77
C ARG A 232 25.87 26.98 -41.39
N PRO A 233 26.74 27.15 -42.40
CA PRO A 233 26.79 28.40 -43.13
C PRO A 233 25.46 28.56 -43.87
N ILE A 234 24.86 29.73 -43.72
CA ILE A 234 23.71 30.15 -44.51
C ILE A 234 24.24 30.39 -45.93
N ILE A 235 23.76 29.59 -46.87
CA ILE A 235 23.68 29.95 -48.29
C ILE A 235 22.21 30.21 -48.58
#